data_AF-A0A645IVT7-F1
#
_entry.id   AF-A0A645IVT7-F1
#
_cell.length_a   1.000
_cell.length_b   1.000
_cell.length_c   1.000
_cell.angle_alpha   90.00
_cell.angle_beta   90.00
_cell.angle_gamma   90.00
#
_symmetry.space_group_name_H-M   'P 1'
#
loop_
_entity.id
_entity.type
_entity.pdbx_description
1 polymer ?
#
loop_
_entity_poly.entity_id
_entity_poly.type
_entity_poly.pdbx_seq_one_letter_code
_entity_poly.pdbx_strand_id
1 'polypeptide(L)' 'MFNKLEPSICAVFLNNVRDYFTGNIVQLNDGREAEVIHMGHFLAARPVVKTSDGEFLDLEKEKHISIINMLDA' A
#
# COMPACT_ATOMS: atom_id res chain seq x y z
N MET A 1 -27.50 -2.34 -6.45
CA MET A 1 -27.08 -1.73 -7.73
C MET A 1 -25.85 -2.52 -8.20
N PHE A 2 -26.01 -3.47 -9.13
CA PHE A 2 -24.97 -4.46 -9.52
C PHE A 2 -24.82 -4.61 -11.05
N ASN A 3 -25.32 -3.67 -11.86
CA ASN A 3 -25.44 -3.85 -13.33
C ASN A 3 -24.84 -2.70 -14.17
N LYS A 4 -24.03 -1.80 -13.57
CA LYS A 4 -23.36 -0.71 -14.32
C LYS A 4 -21.89 -0.98 -14.62
N LEU A 5 -21.26 -1.83 -13.82
CA LEU A 5 -19.84 -2.13 -13.90
C LEU A 5 -19.68 -3.64 -14.01
N GLU A 6 -18.90 -4.10 -14.98
CA GLU A 6 -18.55 -5.50 -15.10
C GLU A 6 -17.52 -5.86 -14.01
N PRO A 7 -17.82 -6.82 -13.10
CA PRO A 7 -16.93 -7.13 -11.98
C PRO A 7 -15.53 -7.58 -12.40
N SER A 8 -15.41 -8.29 -13.52
CA SER A 8 -14.13 -8.73 -14.10
C SER A 8 -13.24 -7.54 -14.48
N ILE A 9 -13.80 -6.53 -15.16
CA ILE A 9 -13.10 -5.29 -15.52
C ILE A 9 -12.70 -4.52 -14.26
N CYS A 10 -13.60 -4.45 -13.27
CA CYS A 10 -13.29 -3.82 -11.99
C CYS A 10 -12.13 -4.52 -11.28
N ALA A 11 -12.10 -5.85 -11.27
CA ALA A 11 -11.02 -6.61 -10.67
C ALA A 11 -9.68 -6.32 -11.35
N VAL A 12 -9.64 -6.26 -12.68
CA VAL A 12 -8.42 -5.89 -13.44
C VAL A 12 -7.97 -4.47 -13.09
N PHE A 13 -8.88 -3.51 -13.07
CA PHE A 13 -8.56 -2.12 -12.71
C PHE A 13 -8.01 -2.02 -11.28
N LEU A 14 -8.70 -2.62 -10.31
CA LEU A 14 -8.29 -2.61 -8.91
C LEU A 14 -6.93 -3.29 -8.70
N ASN A 15 -6.63 -4.38 -9.42
CA ASN A 15 -5.32 -5.01 -9.37
C ASN A 15 -4.21 -4.09 -9.89
N ASN A 16 -4.43 -3.39 -11.01
CA ASN A 16 -3.44 -2.45 -11.53
C ASN A 16 -3.22 -1.25 -10.59
N VAL A 17 -4.30 -0.71 -10.00
CA VAL A 17 -4.21 0.36 -8.99
C VAL A 17 -3.43 -0.12 -7.77
N ARG A 18 -3.66 -1.36 -7.32
CA ARG A 18 -2.88 -1.96 -6.22
C ARG A 18 -1.40 -2.08 -6.59
N ASP A 19 -1.11 -2.62 -7.77
CA ASP A 19 0.26 -2.92 -8.19
C ASP A 19 1.07 -1.63 -8.39
N TYR A 20 0.42 -0.53 -8.78
CA TYR A 20 1.04 0.81 -8.87
C TYR A 20 1.66 1.29 -7.56
N PHE A 21 1.14 0.88 -6.39
CA PHE A 21 1.71 1.29 -5.10
C PHE A 21 3.01 0.57 -4.76
N THR A 22 3.31 -0.56 -5.38
CA THR A 22 4.52 -1.33 -5.07
C THR A 22 5.74 -0.64 -5.66
N GLY A 23 6.78 -0.44 -4.85
CA GLY A 23 7.99 0.32 -5.18
C GLY A 23 7.91 1.81 -4.83
N ASN A 24 6.73 2.33 -4.46
CA ASN A 24 6.60 3.74 -4.10
C ASN A 24 7.30 4.01 -2.77
N ILE A 25 8.01 5.15 -2.71
CA ILE A 25 8.58 5.67 -1.47
C ILE A 25 7.52 6.49 -0.73
N VAL A 26 7.38 6.22 0.58
CA VAL A 26 6.38 6.81 1.45
C VAL A 26 6.99 7.33 2.75
N GLN A 27 6.33 8.32 3.35
CA GLN A 27 6.65 8.79 4.68
C GLN A 27 5.71 8.16 5.72
N LEU A 28 6.29 7.64 6.80
CA LEU A 28 5.58 7.10 7.95
C LEU A 28 5.32 8.19 8.99
N ASN A 29 4.28 8.03 9.81
CA ASN A 29 3.89 8.98 10.86
C ASN A 29 4.92 9.14 12.00
N ASP A 30 5.92 8.27 12.08
CA ASP A 30 7.05 8.39 13.00
C ASP A 30 8.25 9.13 12.38
N GLY A 31 8.11 9.63 11.15
CA GLY A 31 9.12 10.40 10.43
C GLY A 31 10.05 9.58 9.56
N ARG A 32 9.96 8.24 9.56
CA ARG A 32 10.77 7.38 8.71
C ARG A 32 10.27 7.38 7.26
N GLU A 33 11.19 7.20 6.33
CA GLU A 33 10.88 6.90 4.92
C GLU A 33 10.97 5.40 4.68
N ALA A 34 10.09 4.88 3.83
CA ALA A 34 10.04 3.46 3.50
C ALA A 34 9.56 3.22 2.07
N GLU A 35 10.01 2.12 1.47
CA GLU A 35 9.53 1.60 0.19
C GLU A 35 8.38 0.62 0.43
N VAL A 36 7.29 0.75 -0.33
CA VAL A 36 6.21 -0.25 -0.32
C VAL A 36 6.67 -1.50 -1.07
N ILE A 37 6.84 -2.61 -0.37
CA ILE A 37 7.33 -3.87 -0.99
C ILE A 37 6.22 -4.90 -1.24
N HIS A 38 5.10 -4.80 -0.52
CA HIS A 38 3.98 -5.72 -0.67
C HIS A 38 2.68 -5.12 -0.14
N MET A 39 1.63 -5.03 -0.97
CA MET A 39 0.34 -4.41 -0.56
C MET A 39 -0.55 -5.27 0.36
N GLY A 40 -0.20 -6.54 0.61
CA GLY A 40 -1.01 -7.42 1.46
C GLY A 40 -2.39 -7.72 0.88
N HIS A 41 -3.34 -8.09 1.76
CA HIS A 41 -4.71 -8.38 1.36
C HIS A 41 -5.56 -7.09 1.25
N PHE A 42 -6.47 -7.07 0.27
CA PHE A 42 -7.25 -5.89 -0.16
C PHE A 42 -8.03 -5.15 0.94
N LEU A 43 -8.33 -5.79 2.08
CA LEU A 43 -9.29 -5.26 3.04
C LEU A 43 -8.73 -4.13 3.91
N ALA A 44 -7.42 -4.07 4.15
CA ALA A 44 -6.84 -3.12 5.10
C ALA A 44 -6.08 -1.95 4.46
N ALA A 45 -5.61 -2.08 3.20
CA ALA A 45 -4.69 -1.12 2.57
C ALA A 45 -3.47 -0.78 3.46
N ARG A 46 -2.97 -1.78 4.19
CA ARG A 46 -1.83 -1.66 5.11
C ARG A 46 -0.69 -2.54 4.57
N PRO A 47 0.21 -1.99 3.76
CA PRO A 47 1.27 -2.78 3.12
C PRO A 47 2.33 -3.24 4.12
N VAL A 48 3.17 -4.17 3.65
CA VAL A 48 4.52 -4.33 4.18
C VAL A 48 5.42 -3.29 3.50
N VAL A 49 6.20 -2.57 4.30
CA VAL A 49 7.15 -1.57 3.85
C VAL A 49 8.56 -1.91 4.32
N LYS A 50 9.57 -1.44 3.58
CA LYS A 50 10.98 -1.54 3.95
C LYS A 50 11.54 -0.14 4.18
N THR A 51 11.97 0.15 5.41
CA THR A 51 12.56 1.44 5.76
C THR A 51 13.96 1.60 5.14
N SER A 52 14.45 2.84 5.04
CA SER A 52 15.77 3.14 4.45
C SER A 52 16.95 2.50 5.22
N ASP A 53 16.79 2.20 6.51
CA ASP A 53 17.76 1.46 7.34
C ASP A 53 17.61 -0.07 7.23
N GLY A 54 16.66 -0.56 6.42
CA GLY A 54 16.52 -1.97 6.07
C GLY A 54 15.55 -2.78 6.93
N GLU A 55 14.82 -2.14 7.85
CA GLU A 55 13.76 -2.80 8.64
C GLU A 55 12.54 -3.09 7.77
N PHE A 56 11.91 -4.24 7.99
CA PHE A 56 10.66 -4.64 7.34
C PHE A 56 9.50 -4.47 8.31
N LEU A 57 8.56 -3.59 7.98
CA LEU A 57 7.39 -3.31 8.80
C LEU A 57 6.14 -3.82 8.12
N ASP A 58 5.48 -4.78 8.76
CA ASP A 58 4.13 -5.22 8.39
C ASP A 58 3.12 -4.29 9.05
N LEU A 59 2.59 -3.34 8.27
CA LEU A 59 1.69 -2.33 8.83
C LEU A 59 0.36 -2.94 9.31
N GLU A 60 -0.04 -4.15 8.89
CA GLU A 60 -1.21 -4.82 9.47
C GLU A 60 -0.99 -5.19 10.95
N LYS A 61 0.25 -5.53 11.31
CA LYS A 61 0.67 -5.82 12.70
C LYS A 61 0.98 -4.55 13.47
N GLU A 62 1.71 -3.63 12.85
CA GLU A 62 2.11 -2.36 13.46
C GLU A 62 1.02 -1.29 13.35
N LYS A 63 -0.09 -1.49 14.07
CA LYS A 63 -1.30 -0.65 13.95
C LYS A 63 -1.09 0.84 14.22
N HIS A 64 -0.06 1.18 14.99
CA HIS A 64 0.29 2.54 15.39
C HIS A 64 1.12 3.28 14.32
N ILE A 65 1.69 2.55 13.36
CA ILE A 65 2.40 3.12 12.22
C ILE A 65 1.43 3.29 11.06
N SER A 66 1.52 4.41 10.36
CA SER A 66 0.68 4.73 9.20
C SER A 66 1.47 5.51 8.15
N ILE A 67 1.10 5.34 6.89
CA ILE A 67 1.62 6.14 5.78
C ILE A 67 0.91 7.49 5.80
N ILE A 68 1.68 8.59 5.84
CA ILE A 68 1.14 9.95 5.87
C ILE A 68 1.37 10.72 4.58
N ASN A 69 2.39 10.36 3.78
CA ASN A 69 2.67 10.97 2.47
C ASN A 69 3.26 9.94 1.49
N MET A 70 3.02 10.15 0.18
CA MET A 70 3.79 9.54 -0.91
C MET A 70 4.86 10.53 -1.38
N LEU A 71 6.08 10.07 -1.60
CA LEU A 71 7.23 10.91 -1.96
C LEU A 71 7.59 10.80 -3.45
N ASP A 72 7.33 9.65 -4.09
CA ASP A 72 7.60 9.40 -5.51
C ASP A 72 6.31 9.19 -6.34
N ALA A 73 5.41 10.18 -6.36
CA ALA A 73 4.16 10.13 -7.12
C ALA A 73 4.27 10.75 -8.53
#